data_AF-A0AB32X704-F1
#
_entry.id   AF-A0AB32X704-F1
#
_cell.length_a   1.000
_cell.length_b   1.000
_cell.length_c   1.000
_cell.angle_alpha   90.00
_cell.angle_beta   90.00
_cell.angle_gamma   90.00
#
_symmetry.space_group_name_H-M   'P 1'
#
loop_
_entity.id
_entity.type
_entity.pdbx_description
1 polymer ?
#
loop_
_entity_poly.entity_id
_entity_poly.type
_entity_poly.pdbx_seq_one_letter_code
_entity_poly.pdbx_strand_id
1 'polypeptide(L)'
;MVEGLSLENVAKLEETIAPFSAFSSIEFLDITDEELEPRHNYYKLDPLIAGGIKKLYLKLNSFSQKRFSKMIMCRLLLASIFPQYEKIIMFDVDTLFVGDISESFFIPLDDHYFGAVREKDLIAMNRNSAKDLYELRQMHAKTIGVADAFPNLKEAQILFDNYFNAGFLALNLKSWRKENLENQLIGFFLLKNEKLLFNDQDALCFVCRGRILELPYSYNAHPSFLDTPSFPSIEEARMLHFWGDKPWKLFSVIGAKKWHEALIQTPFKDAYFNAPFLDHFFESLQNKDKEIHALNKILSFSEKRHSFESLLPKLSSKLLIEFLLFKAKQKVKRLIKRV
;
A
#
# COMPACT_ATOMS: atom_id res chain seq x y z
N MET A 1 -4.97 -13.12 2.12
CA MET A 1 -6.26 -13.04 1.39
C MET A 1 -5.97 -12.87 -0.08
N VAL A 2 -6.60 -13.65 -0.96
CA VAL A 2 -6.45 -13.54 -2.42
C VAL A 2 -7.78 -13.64 -3.16
N GLU A 3 -7.85 -13.11 -4.38
CA GLU A 3 -8.99 -13.28 -5.28
C GLU A 3 -8.45 -13.62 -6.68
N GLY A 4 -8.62 -14.88 -7.11
CA GLY A 4 -8.18 -15.33 -8.43
C GLY A 4 -6.66 -15.36 -8.62
N LEU A 5 -5.90 -15.76 -7.58
CA LEU A 5 -4.44 -15.84 -7.68
C LEU A 5 -4.03 -17.03 -8.56
N SER A 6 -3.25 -16.77 -9.61
CA SER A 6 -2.79 -17.82 -10.53
C SER A 6 -1.83 -18.81 -9.86
N LEU A 7 -1.82 -20.05 -10.37
CA LEU A 7 -0.91 -21.10 -9.88
C LEU A 7 0.57 -20.72 -10.00
N GLU A 8 0.92 -20.01 -11.07
CA GLU A 8 2.27 -19.49 -11.28
C GLU A 8 2.65 -18.48 -10.19
N ASN A 9 1.74 -17.57 -9.84
CA ASN A 9 2.01 -16.57 -8.80
C ASN A 9 2.04 -17.21 -7.40
N VAL A 10 1.21 -18.22 -7.13
CA VAL A 10 1.30 -19.03 -5.90
C VAL A 10 2.70 -19.64 -5.78
N ALA A 11 3.17 -20.33 -6.83
CA ALA A 11 4.49 -20.95 -6.81
C ALA A 11 5.63 -19.94 -6.59
N LYS A 12 5.57 -18.77 -7.23
CA LYS A 12 6.55 -17.69 -7.02
C LYS A 12 6.55 -17.14 -5.60
N LEU A 13 5.37 -17.03 -4.97
CA LEU A 13 5.26 -16.58 -3.57
C LEU A 13 5.80 -17.65 -2.60
N GLU A 14 5.50 -18.92 -2.84
CA GLU A 14 6.07 -20.04 -2.08
C GLU A 14 7.60 -20.10 -2.20
N GLU A 15 8.13 -19.93 -3.42
CA GLU A 15 9.59 -19.85 -3.63
C GLU A 15 10.20 -18.65 -2.89
N THR A 16 9.50 -17.51 -2.88
CA THR A 16 9.95 -16.30 -2.16
C THR A 16 10.05 -16.53 -0.66
N ILE A 17 9.11 -17.27 -0.06
CA ILE A 17 9.09 -17.51 1.38
C ILE A 17 9.89 -18.75 1.81
N ALA A 18 10.24 -19.65 0.88
CA ALA A 18 10.90 -20.92 1.19
C ALA A 18 12.18 -20.78 2.05
N PRO A 19 13.05 -19.78 1.86
CA PRO A 19 14.22 -19.56 2.72
C PRO A 19 13.88 -19.27 4.19
N PHE A 20 12.63 -18.88 4.49
CA PHE A 20 12.13 -18.51 5.81
C PHE A 20 11.20 -19.56 6.43
N SER A 21 11.10 -20.74 5.82
CA SER A 21 10.19 -21.83 6.22
C SER A 21 10.40 -22.35 7.65
N ALA A 22 11.57 -22.11 8.25
CA ALA A 22 11.85 -22.48 9.64
C ALA A 22 11.04 -21.66 10.67
N PHE A 23 10.55 -20.47 10.29
CA PHE A 23 9.88 -19.55 11.22
C PHE A 23 8.69 -18.78 10.60
N SER A 24 8.35 -19.06 9.34
CA SER A 24 7.23 -18.42 8.65
C SER A 24 6.55 -19.40 7.69
N SER A 25 5.27 -19.17 7.45
CA SER A 25 4.47 -19.87 6.45
C SER A 25 3.64 -18.85 5.67
N ILE A 26 3.15 -19.27 4.51
CA ILE A 26 2.19 -18.50 3.71
C ILE A 26 0.91 -19.30 3.58
N GLU A 27 -0.21 -18.64 3.86
CA GLU A 27 -1.55 -19.19 3.67
C GLU A 27 -2.33 -18.30 2.72
N PHE A 28 -2.94 -18.94 1.72
CA PHE A 28 -3.78 -18.28 0.74
C PHE A 28 -5.23 -18.52 1.10
N LEU A 29 -5.88 -17.50 1.66
CA LEU A 29 -7.31 -17.53 1.94
C LEU A 29 -8.06 -16.82 0.80
N ASP A 30 -8.76 -17.60 -0.01
CA ASP A 30 -9.38 -17.18 -1.25
C ASP A 30 -10.85 -16.76 -1.05
N ILE A 31 -11.19 -15.57 -1.53
CA ILE A 31 -12.52 -14.94 -1.43
C ILE A 31 -13.36 -15.00 -2.72
N THR A 32 -12.87 -15.66 -3.76
CA THR A 32 -13.61 -15.86 -5.02
C THR A 32 -14.92 -16.62 -4.75
N ASP A 33 -15.81 -16.64 -5.73
CA ASP A 33 -17.00 -17.50 -5.68
C ASP A 33 -16.75 -18.87 -6.39
N GLU A 34 -15.53 -19.10 -6.89
CA GLU A 34 -15.17 -20.27 -7.72
C GLU A 34 -14.85 -21.52 -6.88
N GLU A 35 -15.11 -22.71 -7.41
CA GLU A 35 -14.62 -23.94 -6.79
C GLU A 35 -13.09 -23.99 -6.80
N LEU A 36 -12.51 -24.54 -5.75
CA LEU A 36 -11.05 -24.61 -5.58
C LEU A 36 -10.58 -26.05 -5.53
N GLU A 37 -9.52 -26.31 -6.28
CA GLU A 37 -8.74 -27.54 -6.11
C GLU A 37 -8.08 -27.55 -4.74
N PRO A 38 -8.24 -28.61 -3.92
CA PRO A 38 -7.64 -28.71 -2.60
C PRO A 38 -6.11 -28.62 -2.67
N ARG A 39 -5.52 -27.71 -1.89
CA ARG A 39 -4.06 -27.60 -1.72
C ARG A 39 -3.73 -27.31 -0.27
N HIS A 40 -2.53 -27.72 0.14
CA HIS A 40 -2.14 -27.72 1.55
C HIS A 40 -2.17 -26.33 2.21
N ASN A 41 -1.91 -25.26 1.45
CA ASN A 41 -1.83 -23.88 1.94
C ASN A 41 -2.81 -22.94 1.23
N TYR A 42 -3.77 -23.49 0.48
CA TYR A 42 -4.77 -22.72 -0.27
C TYR A 42 -6.16 -23.12 0.21
N TYR A 43 -6.85 -22.18 0.84
CA TYR A 43 -8.09 -22.41 1.55
C TYR A 43 -9.19 -21.52 1.01
N LYS A 44 -10.41 -22.08 0.94
CA LYS A 44 -11.60 -21.28 0.69
C LYS A 44 -11.99 -20.53 1.96
N LEU A 45 -12.24 -19.23 1.84
CA LEU A 45 -12.88 -18.49 2.94
C LEU A 45 -14.29 -19.00 3.17
N ASP A 46 -14.75 -18.97 4.42
CA ASP A 46 -16.13 -19.26 4.78
C ASP A 46 -17.12 -18.52 3.83
N PRO A 47 -18.09 -19.24 3.20
CA PRO A 47 -18.99 -18.64 2.22
C PRO A 47 -19.88 -17.51 2.76
N LEU A 48 -20.24 -17.54 4.04
CA LEU A 48 -21.04 -16.46 4.64
C LEU A 48 -20.20 -15.20 4.79
N ILE A 49 -18.93 -15.33 5.22
CA ILE A 49 -18.00 -14.19 5.30
C ILE A 49 -17.69 -13.65 3.90
N ALA A 50 -17.35 -14.53 2.93
CA ALA A 50 -17.09 -14.14 1.54
C ALA A 50 -18.30 -13.42 0.91
N GLY A 51 -19.50 -13.96 1.12
CA GLY A 51 -20.76 -13.33 0.70
C GLY A 51 -21.00 -11.97 1.37
N GLY A 52 -20.64 -11.83 2.65
CA GLY A 52 -20.67 -10.56 3.39
C GLY A 52 -19.74 -9.51 2.77
N ILE A 53 -18.47 -9.86 2.52
CA ILE A 53 -17.47 -9.02 1.85
C ILE A 53 -18.00 -8.53 0.50
N LYS A 54 -18.55 -9.44 -0.33
CA LYS A 54 -19.14 -9.11 -1.62
C LYS A 54 -20.31 -8.13 -1.50
N LYS A 55 -21.20 -8.34 -0.52
CA LYS A 55 -22.35 -7.43 -0.28
C LYS A 55 -21.89 -6.04 0.12
N LEU A 56 -20.89 -5.93 1.00
CA LEU A 56 -20.32 -4.64 1.41
C LEU A 56 -19.63 -3.93 0.24
N TYR A 57 -18.89 -4.67 -0.58
CA TYR A 57 -18.22 -4.12 -1.75
C TYR A 57 -19.20 -3.48 -2.75
N LEU A 58 -20.36 -4.12 -2.98
CA LEU A 58 -21.39 -3.59 -3.88
C LEU A 58 -22.07 -2.31 -3.37
N LYS A 59 -21.85 -1.93 -2.12
CA LYS A 59 -22.35 -0.70 -1.50
C LYS A 59 -21.41 0.50 -1.68
N LEU A 60 -20.17 0.25 -2.11
CA LEU A 60 -19.22 1.31 -2.42
C LEU A 60 -19.71 2.18 -3.59
N ASN A 61 -19.29 3.44 -3.62
CA ASN A 61 -19.54 4.28 -4.79
C ASN A 61 -18.83 3.73 -6.04
N SER A 62 -19.33 4.11 -7.22
CA SER A 62 -18.84 3.58 -8.51
C SER A 62 -17.34 3.83 -8.74
N PHE A 63 -16.80 4.95 -8.26
CA PHE A 63 -15.37 5.25 -8.32
C PHE A 63 -14.57 4.23 -7.50
N SER A 64 -14.98 3.97 -6.26
CA SER A 64 -14.32 3.02 -5.36
C SER A 64 -14.38 1.59 -5.90
N GLN A 65 -15.51 1.14 -6.47
CA GLN A 65 -15.61 -0.18 -7.10
C GLN A 65 -14.72 -0.32 -8.35
N LYS A 66 -14.40 0.78 -9.05
CA LYS A 66 -13.45 0.73 -10.17
C LYS A 66 -12.00 0.73 -9.70
N ARG A 67 -11.74 1.34 -8.55
CA ARG A 67 -10.39 1.57 -8.02
C ARG A 67 -9.88 0.40 -7.18
N PHE A 68 -10.74 -0.22 -6.39
CA PHE A 68 -10.36 -1.22 -5.39
C PHE A 68 -11.01 -2.57 -5.68
N SER A 69 -10.38 -3.66 -5.26
CA SER A 69 -11.02 -4.98 -5.24
C SER A 69 -11.88 -5.15 -3.99
N LYS A 70 -12.64 -6.25 -3.92
CA LYS A 70 -13.45 -6.61 -2.74
C LYS A 70 -12.62 -6.70 -1.46
N MET A 71 -11.31 -6.92 -1.57
CA MET A 71 -10.37 -7.00 -0.45
C MET A 71 -10.40 -5.82 0.48
N ILE A 72 -10.74 -4.63 -0.02
CA ILE A 72 -10.84 -3.44 0.83
C ILE A 72 -11.86 -3.63 1.97
N MET A 73 -12.87 -4.48 1.76
CA MET A 73 -13.92 -4.77 2.75
C MET A 73 -13.52 -5.86 3.75
N CYS A 74 -12.48 -6.66 3.48
CA CYS A 74 -11.98 -7.66 4.43
C CYS A 74 -11.55 -7.02 5.76
N ARG A 75 -11.08 -5.75 5.72
CA ARG A 75 -10.64 -4.99 6.89
C ARG A 75 -11.72 -4.77 7.94
N LEU A 76 -12.99 -4.78 7.54
CA LEU A 76 -14.14 -4.65 8.45
C LEU A 76 -14.53 -5.96 9.13
N LEU A 77 -13.93 -7.08 8.70
CA LEU A 77 -14.31 -8.46 9.05
C LEU A 77 -13.11 -9.30 9.55
N LEU A 78 -12.02 -8.65 9.97
CA LEU A 78 -10.77 -9.34 10.33
C LEU A 78 -10.91 -10.30 11.52
N ALA A 79 -11.77 -9.99 12.49
CA ALA A 79 -11.95 -10.83 13.67
C ALA A 79 -12.75 -12.10 13.37
N SER A 80 -13.65 -12.04 12.37
CA SER A 80 -14.37 -13.18 11.80
C SER A 80 -13.53 -13.97 10.80
N ILE A 81 -12.69 -13.31 9.99
CA ILE A 81 -11.78 -13.98 9.04
C ILE A 81 -10.68 -14.76 9.79
N PHE A 82 -10.20 -14.20 10.92
CA PHE A 82 -9.12 -14.78 11.72
C PHE A 82 -9.58 -15.09 13.16
N PRO A 83 -10.53 -16.03 13.35
CA PRO A 83 -11.08 -16.34 14.67
C PRO A 83 -10.05 -16.97 15.62
N GLN A 84 -9.03 -17.62 15.06
CA GLN A 84 -7.97 -18.31 15.80
C GLN A 84 -6.94 -17.36 16.42
N TYR A 85 -6.88 -16.10 15.98
CA TYR A 85 -5.88 -15.14 16.45
C TYR A 85 -6.53 -14.07 17.35
N GLU A 86 -5.88 -13.79 18.49
CA GLU A 86 -6.28 -12.67 19.38
C GLU A 86 -5.70 -11.33 18.93
N LYS A 87 -4.55 -11.35 18.27
CA LYS A 87 -3.84 -10.17 17.78
C LYS A 87 -3.22 -10.46 16.41
N ILE A 88 -3.29 -9.50 15.50
CA ILE A 88 -2.64 -9.59 14.17
C ILE A 88 -1.98 -8.25 13.82
N ILE A 89 -0.96 -8.29 12.97
CA ILE A 89 -0.48 -7.13 12.22
C ILE A 89 -1.07 -7.21 10.81
N MET A 90 -1.64 -6.10 10.34
CA MET A 90 -2.11 -5.93 8.97
C MET A 90 -1.38 -4.75 8.35
N PHE A 91 -1.00 -4.87 7.08
CA PHE A 91 -0.39 -3.79 6.33
C PHE A 91 -0.76 -3.85 4.84
N ASP A 92 -0.57 -2.73 4.14
CA ASP A 92 -0.91 -2.64 2.72
C ASP A 92 0.15 -3.26 1.83
N VAL A 93 -0.27 -3.70 0.64
CA VAL A 93 0.61 -4.41 -0.31
C VAL A 93 1.61 -3.49 -1.01
N ASP A 94 1.41 -2.18 -0.94
CA ASP A 94 2.25 -1.13 -1.51
C ASP A 94 3.23 -0.58 -0.48
N THR A 95 3.87 -1.48 0.25
CA THR A 95 4.81 -1.18 1.34
C THR A 95 6.18 -1.84 1.11
N LEU A 96 7.18 -1.40 1.87
CA LEU A 96 8.51 -2.00 1.94
C LEU A 96 9.03 -1.91 3.37
N PHE A 97 9.32 -3.06 3.98
CA PHE A 97 10.02 -3.11 5.25
C PHE A 97 11.50 -2.80 5.06
N VAL A 98 11.99 -1.81 5.79
CA VAL A 98 13.39 -1.31 5.74
C VAL A 98 14.09 -1.40 7.11
N GLY A 99 13.37 -1.89 8.13
CA GLY A 99 13.88 -2.21 9.47
C GLY A 99 13.02 -3.26 10.16
N ASP A 100 13.41 -3.66 11.37
CA ASP A 100 12.63 -4.63 12.16
C ASP A 100 11.28 -4.04 12.61
N ILE A 101 10.22 -4.80 12.42
CA ILE A 101 8.85 -4.47 12.86
C ILE A 101 8.34 -5.41 13.95
N SER A 102 9.14 -6.38 14.40
CA SER A 102 8.72 -7.39 15.38
C SER A 102 8.22 -6.76 16.69
N GLU A 103 8.86 -5.68 17.15
CA GLU A 103 8.46 -4.90 18.32
C GLU A 103 7.02 -4.37 18.23
N SER A 104 6.53 -4.03 17.03
CA SER A 104 5.15 -3.55 16.83
C SER A 104 4.10 -4.58 17.29
N PHE A 105 4.41 -5.88 17.18
CA PHE A 105 3.51 -6.94 17.64
C PHE A 105 3.43 -7.01 19.16
N PHE A 106 4.47 -6.56 19.88
CA PHE A 106 4.51 -6.61 21.35
C PHE A 106 4.02 -5.34 22.03
N ILE A 107 3.74 -4.27 21.26
CA ILE A 107 3.14 -3.04 21.80
C ILE A 107 1.83 -3.39 22.53
N PRO A 108 1.70 -3.08 23.83
CA PRO A 108 0.45 -3.27 24.56
C PRO A 108 -0.65 -2.43 23.92
N LEU A 109 -1.74 -3.09 23.54
CA LEU A 109 -2.93 -2.40 23.02
C LEU A 109 -3.92 -2.06 24.14
N ASP A 110 -3.81 -2.74 25.29
CA ASP A 110 -4.70 -2.58 26.43
C ASP A 110 -6.18 -2.63 26.01
N ASP A 111 -6.90 -1.54 26.22
CA ASP A 111 -8.30 -1.38 25.85
C ASP A 111 -8.49 -0.85 24.42
N HIS A 112 -7.44 -0.42 23.72
CA HIS A 112 -7.54 0.04 22.33
C HIS A 112 -7.91 -1.11 21.39
N TYR A 113 -8.73 -0.79 20.40
CA TYR A 113 -9.14 -1.74 19.36
C TYR A 113 -8.00 -2.07 18.41
N PHE A 114 -7.11 -1.11 18.16
CA PHE A 114 -5.91 -1.27 17.37
C PHE A 114 -4.92 -0.11 17.60
N GLY A 115 -3.67 -0.34 17.23
CA GLY A 115 -2.67 0.70 17.02
C GLY A 115 -2.55 1.06 15.55
N ALA A 116 -2.45 2.35 15.24
CA ALA A 116 -2.22 2.87 13.89
C ALA A 116 -1.36 4.14 13.92
N VAL A 117 -0.71 4.45 12.80
CA VAL A 117 0.08 5.68 12.67
C VAL A 117 -0.84 6.85 12.31
N ARG A 118 -0.74 7.95 13.07
CA ARG A 118 -1.48 9.18 12.80
C ARG A 118 -1.15 9.72 11.42
N GLU A 119 -2.19 10.11 10.68
CA GLU A 119 -2.03 10.69 9.37
C GLU A 119 -1.53 12.13 9.51
N LYS A 120 -0.34 12.40 8.95
CA LYS A 120 0.36 13.68 9.07
C LYS A 120 0.52 14.39 7.73
N ASP A 121 -0.01 13.83 6.64
CA ASP A 121 0.03 14.41 5.30
C ASP A 121 -0.49 15.85 5.26
N LEU A 122 -1.60 16.10 5.96
CA LEU A 122 -2.19 17.44 6.03
C LEU A 122 -1.23 18.44 6.67
N ILE A 123 -0.53 18.02 7.74
CA ILE A 123 0.49 18.83 8.42
C ILE A 123 1.65 19.12 7.47
N ALA A 124 2.12 18.13 6.73
CA ALA A 124 3.17 18.31 5.73
C ALA A 124 2.78 19.31 4.62
N MET A 125 1.48 19.46 4.35
CA MET A 125 0.93 20.38 3.35
C MET A 125 0.48 21.74 3.94
N ASN A 126 0.85 22.07 5.19
CA ASN A 126 0.40 23.27 5.91
C ASN A 126 -1.13 23.40 6.01
N ARG A 127 -1.84 22.26 6.09
CA ARG A 127 -3.29 22.16 6.28
C ARG A 127 -3.53 21.54 7.66
N ASN A 128 -3.92 22.34 8.63
CA ASN A 128 -3.84 21.97 10.05
C ASN A 128 -5.16 22.13 10.81
N SER A 129 -6.29 22.03 10.11
CA SER A 129 -7.61 22.14 10.73
C SER A 129 -8.61 21.14 10.17
N ALA A 130 -9.65 20.85 10.96
CA ALA A 130 -10.81 20.10 10.51
C ALA A 130 -11.50 20.73 9.29
N LYS A 131 -11.43 22.07 9.17
CA LYS A 131 -11.92 22.80 8.00
C LYS A 131 -11.11 22.47 6.76
N ASP A 132 -9.78 22.42 6.87
CA ASP A 132 -8.91 22.05 5.73
C ASP A 132 -9.17 20.62 5.26
N LEU A 133 -9.33 19.68 6.22
CA LEU A 133 -9.71 18.29 5.92
C LEU A 133 -11.07 18.23 5.21
N TYR A 134 -12.06 18.96 5.73
CA TYR A 134 -13.38 19.05 5.11
C TYR A 134 -13.28 19.57 3.67
N GLU A 135 -12.62 20.70 3.44
CA GLU A 135 -12.49 21.28 2.10
C GLU A 135 -11.77 20.36 1.11
N LEU A 136 -10.69 19.70 1.53
CA LEU A 136 -10.02 18.67 0.73
C LEU A 136 -10.95 17.53 0.34
N ARG A 137 -11.74 17.06 1.30
CA ARG A 137 -12.71 15.98 1.07
C ARG A 137 -13.84 16.40 0.16
N GLN A 138 -14.36 17.62 0.27
CA GLN A 138 -15.36 18.14 -0.65
C GLN A 138 -14.80 18.28 -2.07
N MET A 139 -13.55 18.73 -2.22
CA MET A 139 -12.88 18.76 -3.52
C MET A 139 -12.72 17.35 -4.10
N HIS A 140 -12.24 16.40 -3.30
CA HIS A 140 -12.10 15.01 -3.74
C HIS A 140 -13.44 14.39 -4.13
N ALA A 141 -14.47 14.57 -3.31
CA ALA A 141 -15.84 14.13 -3.56
C ALA A 141 -16.35 14.61 -4.92
N LYS A 142 -16.13 15.90 -5.23
CA LYS A 142 -16.47 16.49 -6.54
C LYS A 142 -15.70 15.82 -7.68
N THR A 143 -14.40 15.57 -7.51
CA THR A 143 -13.57 14.88 -8.51
C THR A 143 -14.06 13.46 -8.80
N ILE A 144 -14.52 12.74 -7.78
CA ILE A 144 -14.97 11.34 -7.91
C ILE A 144 -16.48 11.19 -8.13
N GLY A 145 -17.22 12.31 -8.18
CA GLY A 145 -18.66 12.33 -8.45
C GLY A 145 -19.55 11.86 -7.30
N VAL A 146 -19.11 12.00 -6.05
CA VAL A 146 -19.91 11.65 -4.87
C VAL A 146 -20.62 12.90 -4.35
N ALA A 147 -21.94 12.91 -4.43
CA ALA A 147 -22.79 13.94 -3.83
C ALA A 147 -22.91 13.71 -2.32
N ASP A 148 -23.04 14.80 -1.54
CA ASP A 148 -23.23 14.76 -0.09
C ASP A 148 -22.22 13.87 0.66
N ALA A 149 -20.95 13.96 0.23
CA ALA A 149 -19.88 13.15 0.78
C ALA A 149 -19.73 13.35 2.30
N PHE A 150 -19.43 12.24 2.97
CA PHE A 150 -18.96 12.26 4.33
C PHE A 150 -17.50 12.74 4.33
N PRO A 151 -17.10 13.61 5.27
CA PRO A 151 -17.86 14.13 6.43
C PRO A 151 -18.48 15.52 6.22
N ASN A 152 -19.49 15.87 7.04
CA ASN A 152 -19.82 17.29 7.32
C ASN A 152 -18.80 17.93 8.29
N LEU A 153 -18.88 19.24 8.59
CA LEU A 153 -17.89 19.91 9.45
C LEU A 153 -17.73 19.31 10.86
N LYS A 154 -18.82 18.88 11.51
CA LYS A 154 -18.74 18.24 12.84
C LYS A 154 -18.07 16.87 12.75
N GLU A 155 -18.43 16.11 11.72
CA GLU A 155 -17.81 14.82 11.45
C GLU A 155 -16.34 14.96 11.03
N ALA A 156 -15.98 16.04 10.33
CA ALA A 156 -14.62 16.34 9.93
C ALA A 156 -13.74 16.63 11.14
N GLN A 157 -14.28 17.31 12.16
CA GLN A 157 -13.59 17.50 13.43
C GLN A 157 -13.27 16.16 14.09
N ILE A 158 -14.27 15.27 14.18
CA ILE A 158 -14.09 13.93 14.75
C ILE A 158 -13.01 13.15 14.00
N LEU A 159 -13.06 13.16 12.66
CA LEU A 159 -12.03 12.50 11.86
C LEU A 159 -10.66 13.14 12.10
N PHE A 160 -10.54 14.46 12.02
CA PHE A 160 -9.28 15.19 12.16
C PHE A 160 -8.57 14.89 13.49
N ASP A 161 -9.34 14.79 14.58
CA ASP A 161 -8.79 14.50 15.92
C ASP A 161 -8.28 13.06 16.06
N ASN A 162 -8.76 12.14 15.21
CA ASN A 162 -8.47 10.70 15.30
C ASN A 162 -7.82 10.12 14.02
N TYR A 163 -7.45 10.97 13.05
CA TYR A 163 -7.15 10.52 11.71
C TYR A 163 -5.83 9.75 11.66
N PHE A 164 -5.88 8.56 11.08
CA PHE A 164 -4.75 7.66 10.92
C PHE A 164 -4.70 7.11 9.49
N ASN A 165 -3.56 6.54 9.12
CA ASN A 165 -3.39 5.82 7.86
C ASN A 165 -3.57 4.31 8.07
N ALA A 166 -4.50 3.68 7.34
CA ALA A 166 -4.82 2.26 7.51
C ALA A 166 -3.79 1.29 6.91
N GLY A 167 -2.70 1.80 6.34
CA GLY A 167 -1.63 1.01 5.72
C GLY A 167 -0.81 0.16 6.67
N PHE A 168 -0.93 0.39 7.99
CA PHE A 168 -0.36 -0.44 9.03
C PHE A 168 -1.25 -0.42 10.27
N LEU A 169 -1.71 -1.58 10.72
CA LEU A 169 -2.57 -1.74 11.90
C LEU A 169 -2.07 -2.89 12.77
N ALA A 170 -1.90 -2.64 14.06
CA ALA A 170 -1.76 -3.68 15.08
C ALA A 170 -3.12 -3.91 15.75
N LEU A 171 -3.80 -5.01 15.45
CA LEU A 171 -5.24 -5.19 15.74
C LEU A 171 -5.47 -6.09 16.95
N ASN A 172 -6.35 -5.66 17.85
CA ASN A 172 -6.82 -6.43 19.02
C ASN A 172 -8.11 -7.19 18.68
N LEU A 173 -8.00 -8.31 17.97
CA LEU A 173 -9.17 -9.10 17.54
C LEU A 173 -9.96 -9.68 18.72
N LYS A 174 -9.30 -9.88 19.87
CA LYS A 174 -9.99 -10.26 21.12
C LYS A 174 -10.99 -9.20 21.56
N SER A 175 -10.58 -7.93 21.61
CA SER A 175 -11.50 -6.82 21.94
C SER A 175 -12.58 -6.65 20.87
N TRP A 176 -12.23 -6.78 19.58
CA TRP A 176 -13.21 -6.71 18.49
C TRP A 176 -14.36 -7.70 18.68
N ARG A 177 -14.04 -8.96 19.00
CA ARG A 177 -15.07 -10.00 19.28
C ARG A 177 -15.84 -9.70 20.56
N LYS A 178 -15.16 -9.34 21.65
CA LYS A 178 -15.79 -9.05 22.95
C LYS A 178 -16.82 -7.93 22.84
N GLU A 179 -16.56 -6.92 22.03
CA GLU A 179 -17.36 -5.70 21.94
C GLU A 179 -18.20 -5.62 20.66
N ASN A 180 -18.27 -6.73 19.90
CA ASN A 180 -19.06 -6.83 18.67
C ASN A 180 -18.71 -5.73 17.65
N LEU A 181 -17.42 -5.38 17.55
CA LEU A 181 -16.97 -4.19 16.81
C LEU A 181 -17.23 -4.30 15.31
N GLU A 182 -17.10 -5.49 14.71
CA GLU A 182 -17.36 -5.70 13.27
C GLU A 182 -18.78 -5.29 12.89
N ASN A 183 -19.77 -5.64 13.70
CA ASN A 183 -21.16 -5.25 13.45
C ASN A 183 -21.37 -3.74 13.57
N GLN A 184 -20.64 -3.07 14.47
CA GLN A 184 -20.67 -1.60 14.58
C GLN A 184 -20.03 -0.93 13.35
N LEU A 185 -18.88 -1.44 12.90
CA LEU A 185 -18.18 -0.99 11.69
C LEU A 185 -19.05 -1.16 10.44
N ILE A 186 -19.64 -2.34 10.27
CA ILE A 186 -20.56 -2.64 9.17
C ILE A 186 -21.80 -1.75 9.23
N GLY A 187 -22.39 -1.57 10.41
CA GLY A 187 -23.55 -0.69 10.60
C GLY A 187 -23.25 0.75 10.19
N PHE A 188 -22.10 1.29 10.63
CA PHE A 188 -21.67 2.62 10.22
C PHE A 188 -21.38 2.72 8.72
N PHE A 189 -20.66 1.74 8.17
CA PHE A 189 -20.36 1.68 6.74
C PHE A 189 -21.64 1.67 5.90
N LEU A 190 -22.63 0.86 6.26
CA LEU A 190 -23.92 0.80 5.55
C LEU A 190 -24.75 2.07 5.73
N LEU A 191 -24.66 2.72 6.89
CA LEU A 191 -25.35 3.99 7.16
C LEU A 191 -24.80 5.13 6.28
N LYS A 192 -23.47 5.19 6.09
CA LYS A 192 -22.83 6.22 5.25
C LYS A 192 -22.80 5.82 3.77
N ASN A 193 -22.68 4.54 3.48
CA ASN A 193 -22.76 3.93 2.16
C ASN A 193 -21.81 4.63 1.15
N GLU A 194 -22.32 4.94 -0.05
CA GLU A 194 -21.61 5.61 -1.14
C GLU A 194 -20.99 6.97 -0.78
N LYS A 195 -21.37 7.57 0.36
CA LYS A 195 -20.86 8.88 0.83
C LYS A 195 -19.44 8.80 1.40
N LEU A 196 -18.97 7.61 1.80
CA LEU A 196 -17.61 7.46 2.31
C LEU A 196 -16.59 7.64 1.18
N LEU A 197 -15.59 8.49 1.43
CA LEU A 197 -14.51 8.76 0.48
C LEU A 197 -13.35 7.79 0.68
N PHE A 198 -13.03 7.48 1.94
CA PHE A 198 -12.03 6.49 2.33
C PHE A 198 -12.70 5.37 3.12
N ASN A 199 -13.62 4.69 2.45
CA ASN A 199 -14.42 3.53 2.87
C ASN A 199 -14.10 2.94 4.27
N ASP A 200 -13.19 1.98 4.34
CA ASP A 200 -12.83 1.25 5.55
C ASP A 200 -12.08 2.11 6.58
N GLN A 201 -11.15 2.96 6.14
CA GLN A 201 -10.37 3.84 7.03
C GLN A 201 -11.27 4.86 7.75
N ASP A 202 -12.24 5.43 7.05
CA ASP A 202 -13.23 6.37 7.62
C ASP A 202 -14.12 5.67 8.63
N ALA A 203 -14.59 4.46 8.33
CA ALA A 203 -15.39 3.65 9.24
C ALA A 203 -14.61 3.32 10.52
N LEU A 204 -13.37 2.84 10.38
CA LEU A 204 -12.49 2.56 11.51
C LEU A 204 -12.20 3.82 12.33
N CYS A 205 -11.85 4.94 11.70
CA CYS A 205 -11.58 6.19 12.39
C CYS A 205 -12.79 6.68 13.19
N PHE A 206 -13.97 6.67 12.58
CA PHE A 206 -15.16 7.22 13.21
C PHE A 206 -15.71 6.34 14.32
N VAL A 207 -15.83 5.02 14.07
CA VAL A 207 -16.41 4.07 15.02
C VAL A 207 -15.45 3.85 16.21
N CYS A 208 -14.15 3.75 15.95
CA CYS A 208 -13.15 3.42 16.97
C CYS A 208 -12.56 4.66 17.67
N ARG A 209 -13.06 5.87 17.40
CA ARG A 209 -12.60 7.12 18.02
C ARG A 209 -12.44 6.99 19.55
N GLY A 210 -11.33 7.52 20.08
CA GLY A 210 -10.97 7.38 21.50
C GLY A 210 -10.45 5.99 21.92
N ARG A 211 -10.37 5.02 21.00
CA ARG A 211 -9.86 3.65 21.23
C ARG A 211 -8.83 3.25 20.16
N ILE A 212 -8.16 4.23 19.57
CA ILE A 212 -7.09 4.06 18.59
C ILE A 212 -5.78 4.45 19.27
N LEU A 213 -4.84 3.51 19.37
CA LEU A 213 -3.52 3.80 19.91
C LEU A 213 -2.65 4.43 18.80
N GLU A 214 -2.09 5.62 19.04
CA GLU A 214 -1.15 6.23 18.10
C GLU A 214 0.20 5.49 18.14
N LEU A 215 0.59 4.94 17.00
CA LEU A 215 1.89 4.28 16.81
C LEU A 215 2.94 5.26 16.27
N PRO A 216 4.24 5.00 16.53
CA PRO A 216 5.34 5.77 15.93
C PRO A 216 5.25 5.82 14.41
N TYR A 217 5.54 7.01 13.84
CA TYR A 217 5.47 7.24 12.39
C TYR A 217 6.35 6.29 11.57
N SER A 218 7.43 5.78 12.16
CA SER A 218 8.34 4.82 11.54
C SER A 218 7.67 3.52 11.08
N TYR A 219 6.53 3.14 11.66
CA TYR A 219 5.79 1.94 11.27
C TYR A 219 4.90 2.10 10.03
N ASN A 220 4.71 3.33 9.53
CA ASN A 220 3.92 3.59 8.33
C ASN A 220 4.36 4.91 7.68
N ALA A 221 5.63 4.99 7.29
CA ALA A 221 6.23 6.23 6.85
C ALA A 221 6.04 6.44 5.34
N HIS A 222 5.59 7.64 4.95
CA HIS A 222 5.62 8.03 3.55
C HIS A 222 7.05 8.44 3.17
N PRO A 223 7.62 7.89 2.09
CA PRO A 223 8.99 8.23 1.69
C PRO A 223 9.22 9.73 1.45
N SER A 224 8.22 10.47 0.96
CA SER A 224 8.38 11.89 0.62
C SER A 224 8.41 12.84 1.82
N PHE A 225 8.09 12.37 3.03
CA PHE A 225 8.12 13.21 4.24
C PHE A 225 9.33 12.94 5.14
N LEU A 226 10.06 11.84 4.90
CA LEU A 226 11.26 11.51 5.66
C LEU A 226 12.35 12.58 5.52
N ASP A 227 13.24 12.64 6.50
CA ASP A 227 14.37 13.58 6.57
C ASP A 227 13.94 15.06 6.52
N THR A 228 12.74 15.35 7.04
CA THR A 228 12.24 16.72 7.23
C THR A 228 12.04 17.03 8.72
N PRO A 229 12.03 18.32 9.15
CA PRO A 229 12.01 18.67 10.58
C PRO A 229 10.84 18.07 11.39
N SER A 230 9.72 17.74 10.75
CA SER A 230 8.51 17.23 11.42
C SER A 230 8.38 15.70 11.39
N PHE A 231 9.34 15.00 10.78
CA PHE A 231 9.26 13.59 10.45
C PHE A 231 10.60 12.88 10.75
N PRO A 232 10.57 11.56 11.03
CA PRO A 232 11.78 10.82 11.34
C PRO A 232 12.75 10.75 10.16
N SER A 233 13.99 10.38 10.45
CA SER A 233 14.98 10.10 9.41
C SER A 233 14.63 8.82 8.65
N ILE A 234 15.19 8.66 7.46
CA ILE A 234 15.07 7.40 6.71
C ILE A 234 15.67 6.18 7.44
N GLU A 235 16.60 6.41 8.37
CA GLU A 235 17.25 5.35 9.17
C GLU A 235 16.34 4.86 10.32
N GLU A 236 15.45 5.72 10.81
CA GLU A 236 14.46 5.40 11.84
C GLU A 236 13.21 4.71 11.26
N ALA A 237 12.96 4.87 9.95
CA ALA A 237 11.86 4.20 9.28
C ALA A 237 11.97 2.67 9.41
N ARG A 238 10.84 2.01 9.71
CA ARG A 238 10.73 0.54 9.75
C ARG A 238 9.96 0.03 8.54
N MET A 239 8.90 0.76 8.16
CA MET A 239 8.12 0.47 6.95
C MET A 239 7.93 1.75 6.14
N LEU A 240 8.28 1.66 4.85
CA LEU A 240 7.91 2.64 3.85
C LEU A 240 6.58 2.24 3.23
N HIS A 241 5.63 3.18 3.13
CA HIS A 241 4.36 2.94 2.48
C HIS A 241 4.19 3.95 1.35
N PHE A 242 4.03 3.42 0.13
CA PHE A 242 4.06 4.19 -1.10
C PHE A 242 2.66 4.65 -1.48
N TRP A 243 1.93 5.30 -0.57
CA TRP A 243 0.58 5.80 -0.86
C TRP A 243 0.67 7.00 -1.82
N GLY A 244 0.18 6.85 -3.04
CA GLY A 244 0.39 7.82 -4.12
C GLY A 244 1.35 7.29 -5.18
N ASP A 245 2.50 7.95 -5.36
CA ASP A 245 3.47 7.60 -6.39
C ASP A 245 4.11 6.23 -6.12
N LYS A 246 4.16 5.39 -7.15
CA LYS A 246 4.57 4.00 -7.01
C LYS A 246 6.00 3.79 -7.49
N PRO A 247 6.86 3.15 -6.68
CA PRO A 247 8.25 2.91 -7.05
C PRO A 247 8.38 1.98 -8.27
N TRP A 248 7.39 1.10 -8.47
CA TRP A 248 7.34 0.24 -9.66
C TRP A 248 6.83 0.92 -10.94
N LYS A 249 6.43 2.20 -10.86
CA LYS A 249 6.05 3.02 -12.02
C LYS A 249 7.06 4.14 -12.28
N LEU A 250 7.59 4.73 -11.21
CA LEU A 250 8.44 5.91 -11.28
C LEU A 250 9.72 5.70 -10.46
N PHE A 251 10.87 5.73 -11.13
CA PHE A 251 12.18 5.58 -10.49
C PHE A 251 12.61 6.80 -9.66
N SER A 252 12.00 7.96 -9.91
CA SER A 252 12.26 9.19 -9.15
C SER A 252 11.60 9.17 -7.77
N VAL A 253 10.75 8.19 -7.48
CA VAL A 253 10.10 8.05 -6.18
C VAL A 253 11.16 7.78 -5.11
N ILE A 254 11.11 8.54 -4.02
CA ILE A 254 11.98 8.33 -2.87
C ILE A 254 11.73 6.90 -2.34
N GLY A 255 12.80 6.14 -2.10
CA GLY A 255 12.70 4.72 -1.72
C GLY A 255 12.60 3.73 -2.89
N ALA A 256 12.44 4.19 -4.14
CA ALA A 256 12.34 3.29 -5.30
C ALA A 256 13.54 2.38 -5.46
N LYS A 257 14.76 2.87 -5.17
CA LYS A 257 15.96 2.02 -5.21
C LYS A 257 15.83 0.80 -4.29
N LYS A 258 15.51 1.01 -3.01
CA LYS A 258 15.37 -0.08 -2.03
C LYS A 258 14.27 -1.07 -2.45
N TRP A 259 13.17 -0.56 -3.01
CA TRP A 259 12.09 -1.39 -3.52
C TRP A 259 12.56 -2.32 -4.65
N HIS A 260 13.31 -1.79 -5.64
CA HIS A 260 13.86 -2.62 -6.72
C HIS A 260 14.96 -3.58 -6.22
N GLU A 261 15.77 -3.18 -5.24
CA GLU A 261 16.75 -4.08 -4.61
C GLU A 261 16.08 -5.29 -3.97
N ALA A 262 14.92 -5.10 -3.33
CA ALA A 262 14.11 -6.20 -2.80
C ALA A 262 13.51 -7.06 -3.92
N LEU A 263 12.90 -6.44 -4.95
CA LEU A 263 12.30 -7.16 -6.07
C LEU A 263 13.27 -8.10 -6.79
N ILE A 264 14.52 -7.69 -7.00
CA ILE A 264 15.54 -8.49 -7.69
C ILE A 264 15.89 -9.79 -6.94
N GLN A 265 15.60 -9.85 -5.63
CA GLN A 265 15.76 -11.07 -4.83
C GLN A 265 14.60 -12.04 -4.96
N THR A 266 13.55 -11.70 -5.71
CA THR A 266 12.35 -12.52 -5.85
C THR A 266 12.24 -13.12 -7.26
N PRO A 267 11.48 -14.22 -7.43
CA PRO A 267 11.14 -14.78 -8.74
C PRO A 267 10.30 -13.83 -9.62
N PHE A 268 9.77 -12.74 -9.06
CA PHE A 268 9.01 -11.74 -9.80
C PHE A 268 9.88 -10.79 -10.63
N LYS A 269 11.21 -10.79 -10.42
CA LYS A 269 12.12 -9.86 -11.09
C LYS A 269 12.02 -9.89 -12.61
N ASP A 270 11.95 -11.08 -13.21
CA ASP A 270 11.98 -11.21 -14.68
C ASP A 270 10.63 -10.84 -15.31
N ALA A 271 9.54 -11.04 -14.57
CA ALA A 271 8.22 -10.56 -14.99
C ALA A 271 8.14 -9.03 -14.98
N TYR A 272 8.84 -8.39 -14.03
CA TYR A 272 8.90 -6.95 -13.91
C TYR A 272 9.89 -6.30 -14.89
N PHE A 273 11.14 -6.74 -14.89
CA PHE A 273 12.18 -6.27 -15.79
C PHE A 273 12.06 -6.96 -17.15
N ASN A 274 11.04 -6.57 -17.92
CA ASN A 274 10.80 -7.10 -19.26
C ASN A 274 11.03 -6.02 -20.33
N ALA A 275 10.95 -6.40 -21.61
CA ALA A 275 11.16 -5.46 -22.72
C ALA A 275 10.22 -4.24 -22.68
N PRO A 276 8.89 -4.38 -22.46
CA PRO A 276 7.99 -3.23 -22.27
C PRO A 276 8.38 -2.29 -21.13
N PHE A 277 8.85 -2.84 -20.00
CA PHE A 277 9.34 -2.06 -18.88
C PHE A 277 10.56 -1.21 -19.28
N LEU A 278 11.52 -1.85 -19.96
CA LEU A 278 12.69 -1.15 -20.47
C LEU A 278 12.27 -0.03 -21.43
N ASP A 279 11.38 -0.31 -22.37
CA ASP A 279 10.86 0.69 -23.32
C ASP A 279 10.23 1.89 -22.59
N HIS A 280 9.36 1.64 -21.60
CA HIS A 280 8.73 2.71 -20.82
C HIS A 280 9.74 3.51 -19.99
N PHE A 281 10.65 2.83 -19.30
CA PHE A 281 11.74 3.48 -18.56
C PHE A 281 12.54 4.41 -19.47
N PHE A 282 12.85 3.96 -20.68
CA PHE A 282 13.62 4.74 -21.64
C PHE A 282 12.85 5.87 -22.31
N GLU A 283 11.55 5.72 -22.57
CA GLU A 283 10.68 6.81 -23.03
C GLU A 283 10.58 7.91 -21.97
N SER A 284 10.47 7.53 -20.69
CA SER A 284 10.44 8.49 -19.57
C SER A 284 11.73 9.32 -19.49
N LEU A 285 12.88 8.72 -19.83
CA LEU A 285 14.18 9.41 -19.93
C LEU A 285 14.30 10.33 -21.15
N GLN A 286 13.50 10.12 -22.20
CA GLN A 286 13.54 10.90 -23.44
C GLN A 286 12.60 12.11 -23.43
N ASN A 287 11.47 12.04 -22.72
CA ASN A 287 10.40 13.03 -22.80
C ASN A 287 10.53 14.23 -21.83
N LYS A 288 11.61 14.38 -21.06
CA LYS A 288 11.70 15.38 -19.98
C LYS A 288 12.84 16.41 -20.14
N ASP A 289 12.59 17.45 -20.94
CA ASP A 289 13.38 18.71 -20.96
C ASP A 289 12.96 19.71 -19.86
N LYS A 290 11.81 19.52 -19.17
CA LYS A 290 11.30 20.46 -18.15
C LYS A 290 11.53 20.05 -16.68
N GLU A 291 11.98 18.83 -16.43
CA GLU A 291 12.31 18.31 -15.09
C GLU A 291 13.83 18.16 -14.88
N ILE A 292 14.63 18.87 -15.68
CA ILE A 292 16.08 18.81 -15.65
C ILE A 292 16.64 19.13 -14.26
N HIS A 293 15.97 19.93 -13.41
CA HIS A 293 16.53 20.28 -12.10
C HIS A 293 16.42 19.17 -11.04
N ALA A 294 15.35 18.37 -11.05
CA ALA A 294 15.17 17.23 -10.15
C ALA A 294 15.90 15.99 -10.69
N LEU A 295 15.85 15.79 -12.01
CA LEU A 295 16.55 14.70 -12.69
C LEU A 295 18.07 14.94 -12.71
N ASN A 296 18.56 16.17 -12.85
CA ASN A 296 19.99 16.45 -12.62
C ASN A 296 20.37 16.27 -11.15
N LYS A 297 19.47 16.27 -10.17
CA LYS A 297 19.85 15.87 -8.80
C LYS A 297 19.96 14.35 -8.66
N ILE A 298 19.16 13.60 -9.43
CA ILE A 298 19.16 12.13 -9.51
C ILE A 298 20.29 11.60 -10.44
N LEU A 299 20.68 12.38 -11.44
CA LEU A 299 21.64 12.03 -12.49
C LEU A 299 22.92 12.88 -12.48
N SER A 300 23.04 13.97 -11.70
CA SER A 300 24.34 14.64 -11.47
C SER A 300 25.17 13.77 -10.54
N PHE A 301 25.86 12.80 -11.17
CA PHE A 301 27.31 12.62 -11.19
C PHE A 301 28.16 13.03 -9.96
N SER A 302 27.62 13.06 -8.75
CA SER A 302 28.37 13.19 -7.50
C SER A 302 28.19 12.00 -6.55
N GLU A 303 27.07 11.28 -6.62
CA GLU A 303 26.84 10.10 -5.79
C GLU A 303 26.47 8.86 -6.62
N LYS A 304 27.43 7.93 -6.74
CA LYS A 304 27.28 6.60 -7.37
C LYS A 304 26.21 5.69 -6.73
N ARG A 305 25.37 6.20 -5.82
CA ARG A 305 24.50 5.41 -4.95
C ARG A 305 23.04 5.30 -5.40
N HIS A 306 22.56 6.03 -6.42
CA HIS A 306 21.12 6.09 -6.75
C HIS A 306 20.72 5.77 -8.20
N SER A 307 21.62 5.26 -9.07
CA SER A 307 21.27 4.95 -10.46
C SER A 307 20.73 3.53 -10.65
N PHE A 308 19.74 3.35 -11.53
CA PHE A 308 19.31 2.04 -12.04
C PHE A 308 20.48 1.22 -12.62
N GLU A 309 21.51 1.91 -13.14
CA GLU A 309 22.73 1.27 -13.63
C GLU A 309 23.46 0.43 -12.57
N SER A 310 23.30 0.76 -11.27
CA SER A 310 23.84 -0.07 -10.18
C SER A 310 23.14 -1.42 -10.01
N LEU A 311 21.93 -1.57 -10.56
CA LEU A 311 21.15 -2.81 -10.52
C LEU A 311 21.41 -3.71 -11.75
N LEU A 312 21.89 -3.14 -12.86
CA LEU A 312 22.13 -3.88 -14.12
C LEU A 312 23.04 -5.11 -13.97
N PRO A 313 24.14 -5.09 -13.19
CA PRO A 313 24.98 -6.27 -12.99
C PRO A 313 24.28 -7.40 -12.23
N LYS A 314 23.17 -7.11 -11.53
CA LYS A 314 22.37 -8.06 -10.76
C LYS A 314 21.19 -8.62 -11.56
N LEU A 315 20.94 -8.10 -12.76
CA LEU A 315 19.91 -8.59 -13.68
C LEU A 315 20.47 -9.72 -14.55
N SER A 316 19.59 -10.52 -15.16
CA SER A 316 20.01 -11.64 -16.00
C SER A 316 20.85 -11.19 -17.20
N SER A 317 21.73 -12.06 -17.68
CA SER A 317 22.59 -11.78 -18.85
C SER A 317 21.77 -11.41 -20.09
N LYS A 318 20.58 -12.01 -20.25
CA LYS A 318 19.61 -11.67 -21.30
C LYS A 318 19.15 -10.20 -21.20
N LEU A 319 18.75 -9.77 -20.01
CA LEU A 319 18.33 -8.39 -19.73
C LEU A 319 19.45 -7.37 -19.98
N LEU A 320 20.69 -7.72 -19.61
CA LEU A 320 21.86 -6.88 -19.87
C LEU A 320 22.12 -6.73 -21.38
N ILE A 321 21.98 -7.81 -22.15
CA ILE A 321 22.14 -7.78 -23.62
C ILE A 321 21.05 -6.91 -24.25
N GLU A 322 19.78 -7.08 -23.86
CA GLU A 322 18.67 -6.26 -24.35
C GLU A 322 18.89 -4.76 -24.07
N PHE A 323 19.38 -4.42 -22.86
CA PHE A 323 19.76 -3.07 -22.48
C PHE A 323 20.90 -2.49 -23.34
N LEU A 324 21.95 -3.28 -23.59
CA LEU A 324 23.09 -2.85 -24.42
C LEU A 324 22.69 -2.64 -25.89
N LEU A 325 21.86 -3.53 -26.44
CA LEU A 325 21.31 -3.39 -27.79
C LEU A 325 20.46 -2.13 -27.93
N PHE A 326 19.66 -1.80 -26.91
CA PHE A 326 18.93 -0.54 -26.86
C PHE A 326 19.86 0.70 -26.85
N LYS A 327 20.90 0.73 -25.99
CA LYS A 327 21.89 1.83 -25.95
C LYS A 327 22.55 2.03 -27.32
N ALA A 328 22.87 0.95 -28.02
CA ALA A 328 23.40 1.00 -29.39
C ALA A 328 22.37 1.60 -30.36
N LYS A 329 21.12 1.11 -30.36
CA LYS A 329 20.02 1.61 -31.22
C LYS A 329 19.75 3.11 -31.02
N GLN A 330 19.83 3.60 -29.78
CA GLN A 330 19.66 5.04 -29.48
C GLN A 330 20.83 5.90 -29.93
N LYS A 331 22.08 5.43 -29.76
CA LYS A 331 23.25 6.13 -30.32
C LYS A 331 23.11 6.29 -31.83
N VAL A 332 22.67 5.23 -32.52
CA VAL A 332 22.38 5.26 -33.95
C VAL A 332 21.24 6.24 -34.27
N LYS A 333 20.12 6.21 -33.55
CA LYS A 333 18.99 7.15 -33.76
C LYS A 333 19.38 8.63 -33.55
N ARG A 334 20.25 8.91 -32.58
CA ARG A 334 20.80 10.27 -32.32
C ARG A 334 21.79 10.71 -33.38
N LEU A 335 22.58 9.79 -33.94
CA LEU A 335 23.46 10.06 -35.08
C LEU A 335 22.65 10.37 -36.34
N ILE A 336 21.59 9.61 -36.60
CA ILE A 336 20.69 9.83 -37.74
C ILE A 336 19.91 11.15 -37.63
N LYS A 337 19.50 11.58 -36.42
CA LYS A 337 18.84 12.88 -36.20
C LYS A 337 19.77 14.10 -36.31
N ARG A 338 21.09 13.90 -36.37
CA ARG A 338 22.11 14.96 -36.45
C ARG A 338 22.70 15.13 -37.86
N VAL A 339 22.30 14.29 -38.81
CA VAL A 339 22.50 14.42 -40.26
C VAL A 339 21.21 14.96 -40.84
#